data_AF-A0A5D2Z9N9-F1
#
_entry.id   AF-A0A5D2Z9N9-F1
#
_cell.length_a   1.000
_cell.length_b   1.000
_cell.length_c   1.000
_cell.angle_alpha   90.00
_cell.angle_beta   90.00
_cell.angle_gamma   90.00
#
_symmetry.space_group_name_H-M   'P 1'
#
loop_
_entity.id
_entity.type
_entity.pdbx_description
1 polymer ?
#
loop_
_entity_poly.entity_id
_entity_poly.type
_entity_poly.pdbx_seq_one_letter_code
_entity_poly.pdbx_strand_id
1 'polypeptide(L)'
;MALPQLIPPHSSSSLTHQPSINPNAANPYPMLKSFLKPSSLSQSRRFHRLSSLRASASSFPDHHRTDPSKPDDVVELPIFPLPLVLFPGAILPLQIFEFRYRIMMHTLLHTDLRFGVIYSDSVTGTTDVGCVGEIVKHERLVDDRFFLICKGQERFRITNVVRTKPYLVAEVNWLEDRPSGDEDLEGLASEVETYMKDVIRLSNRLNGKPEKETLDLRRNLFPTPFSFFVGSTFEGAPREQQALLELEDTATRLKREKETLRNTLNYLSAASAVKDVFPSS
;
A
#
# COMPACT_ATOMS: atom_id res chain seq x y z
N MET A 1 -0.73 -32.90 56.11
CA MET A 1 0.04 -31.63 56.15
C MET A 1 0.74 -31.49 54.79
N ALA A 2 0.60 -30.44 53.98
CA ALA A 2 -0.26 -29.27 53.92
C ALA A 2 -0.17 -28.79 52.45
N LEU A 3 -1.29 -28.76 51.74
CA LEU A 3 -1.97 -27.62 51.09
C LEU A 3 -1.35 -27.04 49.78
N PRO A 4 -2.15 -26.87 48.72
CA PRO A 4 -1.75 -26.34 47.41
C PRO A 4 -1.82 -24.81 47.38
N GLN A 5 -0.95 -24.15 46.61
CA GLN A 5 -1.05 -22.71 46.38
C GLN A 5 -1.80 -22.38 45.08
N LEU A 6 -2.70 -21.41 45.25
CA LEU A 6 -3.69 -20.91 44.32
C LEU A 6 -3.09 -20.13 43.15
N ILE A 7 -3.74 -20.32 42.00
CA ILE A 7 -3.65 -19.50 40.79
C ILE A 7 -4.20 -18.10 41.07
N PRO A 8 -3.52 -17.01 40.68
CA PRO A 8 -4.19 -15.74 40.38
C PRO A 8 -4.57 -15.67 38.88
N PRO A 9 -5.72 -15.11 38.52
CA PRO A 9 -6.15 -15.01 37.13
C PRO A 9 -5.34 -13.91 36.44
N HIS A 10 -4.67 -14.25 35.34
CA HIS A 10 -4.16 -13.23 34.43
C HIS A 10 -5.34 -12.61 33.69
N SER A 11 -5.57 -11.34 34.02
CA SER A 11 -6.47 -10.42 33.33
C SER A 11 -6.15 -10.42 31.83
N SER A 12 -7.12 -10.84 31.04
CA SER A 12 -7.18 -10.63 29.61
C SER A 12 -7.35 -9.13 29.33
N SER A 13 -6.24 -8.40 29.16
CA SER A 13 -6.26 -7.08 28.54
C SER A 13 -6.31 -7.26 27.02
N SER A 14 -7.52 -7.38 26.49
CA SER A 14 -7.78 -7.17 25.07
C SER A 14 -7.51 -5.70 24.75
N LEU A 15 -6.25 -5.37 24.44
CA LEU A 15 -5.90 -4.13 23.74
C LEU A 15 -6.50 -4.22 22.34
N THR A 16 -7.71 -3.70 22.19
CA THR A 16 -8.26 -3.33 20.89
C THR A 16 -7.33 -2.26 20.32
N HIS A 17 -6.36 -2.66 19.51
CA HIS A 17 -5.67 -1.77 18.60
C HIS A 17 -6.71 -1.20 17.64
N GLN A 18 -7.28 -0.05 18.01
CA GLN A 18 -8.24 0.65 17.17
C GLN A 18 -7.50 1.50 16.14
N PRO A 19 -7.99 1.55 14.90
CA PRO A 19 -7.38 2.32 13.82
C PRO A 19 -7.27 3.80 14.19
N SER A 20 -6.06 4.33 14.10
CA SER A 20 -5.81 5.78 14.16
C SER A 20 -5.42 6.29 12.78
N ILE A 21 -5.90 7.47 12.38
CA ILE A 21 -5.48 8.10 11.12
C ILE A 21 -4.18 8.86 11.35
N ASN A 22 -3.23 8.75 10.41
CA ASN A 22 -2.06 9.62 10.42
C ASN A 22 -2.39 11.05 9.96
N PRO A 23 -2.33 12.09 10.80
CA PRO A 23 -2.52 13.47 10.38
C PRO A 23 -1.39 14.01 9.47
N ASN A 24 -0.26 13.31 9.36
CA ASN A 24 0.85 13.63 8.45
C ASN A 24 0.74 12.97 7.06
N ALA A 25 -0.36 12.29 6.72
CA ALA A 25 -0.58 11.75 5.37
C ALA A 25 -0.47 12.82 4.26
N ALA A 26 -0.63 14.11 4.60
CA ALA A 26 -0.38 15.22 3.69
C ALA A 26 1.10 15.39 3.27
N ASN A 27 2.06 14.87 4.05
CA ASN A 27 3.49 14.92 3.74
C ASN A 27 4.24 13.70 4.33
N PRO A 28 4.39 12.60 3.57
CA PRO A 28 4.92 11.35 4.13
C PRO A 28 6.43 11.37 4.41
N TYR A 29 7.21 12.38 3.96
CA TYR A 29 8.65 12.47 4.23
C TYR A 29 9.20 13.92 4.21
N PRO A 30 9.45 14.57 5.36
CA PRO A 30 10.24 15.81 5.38
C PRO A 30 11.72 15.60 4.98
N MET A 31 12.22 14.36 5.04
CA MET A 31 13.60 13.96 4.70
C MET A 31 13.93 14.02 3.19
N LEU A 32 12.94 14.11 2.30
CA LEU A 32 13.19 14.17 0.85
C LEU A 32 13.84 15.48 0.40
N LYS A 33 13.84 16.53 1.24
CA LYS A 33 14.47 17.83 0.89
C LYS A 33 16.00 17.79 0.91
N SER A 34 16.63 16.89 1.67
CA SER A 34 18.09 16.88 1.81
C SER A 34 18.84 16.14 0.69
N PHE A 35 18.15 15.34 -0.11
CA PHE A 35 18.76 14.51 -1.16
C PHE A 35 18.71 15.12 -2.57
N LEU A 36 18.10 16.30 -2.74
CA LEU A 36 18.11 17.03 -4.01
C LEU A 36 19.24 18.07 -3.99
N LYS A 37 20.48 17.62 -4.23
CA LYS A 37 21.53 18.48 -4.80
C LYS A 37 21.88 17.94 -6.18
N PRO A 38 21.77 18.74 -7.26
CA PRO A 38 22.22 18.31 -8.58
C PRO A 38 23.76 18.31 -8.61
N SER A 39 24.38 17.14 -8.68
CA SER A 39 25.74 17.02 -9.19
C SER A 39 25.68 16.90 -10.71
N SER A 40 26.10 17.97 -11.37
CA SER A 40 26.32 18.02 -12.80
C SER A 40 27.41 17.03 -13.21
N LEU A 41 27.03 15.97 -13.93
CA LEU A 41 27.96 15.23 -14.79
C LEU A 41 27.33 15.07 -16.16
N SER A 42 27.86 15.88 -17.08
CA SER A 42 27.63 15.82 -18.51
C SER A 42 28.23 14.53 -19.08
N GLN A 43 27.40 13.70 -19.71
CA GLN A 43 27.88 12.78 -20.74
C GLN A 43 26.95 12.82 -21.95
N SER A 44 27.42 13.56 -22.94
CA SER A 44 26.87 13.64 -24.29
C SER A 44 27.04 12.29 -24.98
N ARG A 45 25.93 11.63 -25.33
CA ARG A 45 25.93 10.53 -26.31
C ARG A 45 25.25 11.01 -27.59
N ARG A 46 26.07 11.21 -28.61
CA ARG A 46 25.69 11.52 -29.99
C ARG A 46 24.94 10.32 -30.59
N PHE A 47 23.70 10.52 -31.04
CA PHE A 47 23.02 9.58 -31.94
C PHE A 47 23.15 10.10 -33.37
N HIS A 48 23.80 9.28 -34.22
CA HIS A 48 23.92 9.51 -35.65
C HIS A 48 22.57 9.30 -36.34
N ARG A 49 22.13 10.30 -37.11
CA ARG A 49 21.13 10.17 -38.18
C ARG A 49 21.73 9.37 -39.33
N LEU A 50 20.99 8.39 -39.85
CA LEU A 50 21.06 8.00 -41.26
C LEU A 50 19.64 7.82 -41.82
N SER A 51 19.48 8.41 -43.00
CA SER A 51 18.25 8.63 -43.74
C SER A 51 17.93 7.51 -44.73
N SER A 52 16.62 7.24 -44.86
CA SER A 52 15.84 6.76 -46.01
C SER A 52 16.54 6.02 -47.16
N LEU A 53 16.00 4.85 -47.53
CA LEU A 53 15.75 4.44 -48.92
C LEU A 53 14.48 3.56 -49.03
N ARG A 54 13.95 3.51 -50.25
CA ARG A 54 12.56 3.29 -50.70
C ARG A 54 12.23 1.82 -51.06
N ALA A 55 10.97 1.44 -50.82
CA ALA A 55 10.01 0.66 -51.64
C ALA A 55 10.41 -0.67 -52.35
N SER A 56 9.60 -1.73 -52.16
CA SER A 56 8.62 -2.24 -53.15
C SER A 56 7.87 -3.51 -52.66
N ALA A 57 6.69 -3.74 -53.22
CA ALA A 57 5.62 -4.64 -52.79
C ALA A 57 5.67 -6.09 -53.33
N SER A 58 4.99 -7.03 -52.65
CA SER A 58 4.20 -8.16 -53.21
C SER A 58 3.47 -8.88 -52.06
N SER A 59 2.13 -8.85 -52.01
CA SER A 59 1.16 -9.90 -52.41
C SER A 59 1.00 -11.09 -51.44
N PHE A 60 -0.24 -11.29 -50.98
CA PHE A 60 -0.80 -12.19 -49.94
C PHE A 60 -0.73 -13.70 -50.27
N PRO A 61 -1.08 -14.62 -49.33
CA PRO A 61 -2.50 -14.89 -49.01
C PRO A 61 -2.85 -15.01 -47.51
N ASP A 62 -4.08 -14.60 -47.23
CA ASP A 62 -4.88 -14.85 -46.03
C ASP A 62 -5.16 -16.34 -45.76
N HIS A 63 -5.54 -16.61 -44.51
CA HIS A 63 -6.02 -17.85 -43.89
C HIS A 63 -4.99 -18.78 -43.23
N HIS A 64 -4.76 -18.58 -41.93
CA HIS A 64 -5.28 -19.53 -40.94
C HIS A 64 -5.28 -18.97 -39.51
N ARG A 65 -6.48 -19.07 -38.90
CA ARG A 65 -6.77 -19.17 -37.46
C ARG A 65 -6.45 -17.95 -36.59
N THR A 66 -7.51 -17.19 -36.33
CA THR A 66 -7.79 -16.67 -34.98
C THR A 66 -7.51 -17.77 -33.96
N ASP A 67 -6.38 -17.64 -33.26
CA ASP A 67 -6.03 -18.49 -32.14
C ASP A 67 -7.03 -18.20 -31.00
N PRO A 68 -7.85 -19.17 -30.59
CA PRO A 68 -8.80 -18.98 -29.52
C PRO A 68 -8.03 -18.85 -28.20
N SER A 69 -8.18 -17.71 -27.53
CA SER A 69 -7.80 -17.47 -26.11
C SER A 69 -6.39 -17.94 -25.72
N LYS A 70 -5.42 -17.02 -25.70
CA LYS A 70 -4.25 -17.21 -24.83
C LYS A 70 -4.75 -17.58 -23.43
N PRO A 71 -4.18 -18.62 -22.78
CA PRO A 71 -4.46 -18.86 -21.37
C PRO A 71 -4.09 -17.59 -20.61
N ASP A 72 -4.84 -17.24 -19.56
CA ASP A 72 -4.50 -16.15 -18.64
C ASP A 72 -2.98 -16.06 -18.49
N ASP A 73 -2.38 -14.90 -18.81
CA ASP A 73 -0.92 -14.72 -18.69
C ASP A 73 -0.55 -14.92 -17.21
N VAL A 74 -0.14 -16.14 -16.87
CA VAL A 74 0.29 -16.50 -15.51
C VAL A 74 1.56 -15.72 -15.21
N VAL A 75 1.46 -14.75 -14.28
CA VAL A 75 2.59 -13.91 -13.88
C VAL A 75 3.23 -14.50 -12.63
N GLU A 76 4.53 -14.81 -12.70
CA GLU A 76 5.32 -15.15 -11.51
C GLU A 76 5.88 -13.89 -10.86
N LEU A 77 5.62 -13.71 -9.57
CA LEU A 77 6.17 -12.61 -8.78
C LEU A 77 7.02 -13.13 -7.61
N PRO A 78 8.22 -12.56 -7.37
CA PRO A 78 8.87 -12.65 -6.08
C PRO A 78 7.95 -12.05 -5.00
N ILE A 79 7.71 -12.79 -3.93
CA ILE A 79 6.78 -12.40 -2.87
C ILE A 79 7.55 -12.04 -1.60
N PHE A 80 7.15 -10.91 -1.00
CA PHE A 80 7.67 -10.36 0.23
C PHE A 80 6.56 -10.34 1.31
N PRO A 81 6.53 -11.34 2.20
CA PRO A 81 5.63 -11.32 3.36
C PRO A 81 6.10 -10.28 4.38
N LEU A 82 5.24 -9.33 4.72
CA LEU A 82 5.52 -8.27 5.69
C LEU A 82 4.37 -8.12 6.71
N PRO A 83 4.64 -7.66 7.94
CA PRO A 83 3.60 -7.35 8.92
C PRO A 83 2.92 -6.00 8.64
N LEU A 84 2.70 -5.66 7.37
CA LEU A 84 2.05 -4.45 6.91
C LEU A 84 1.30 -4.71 5.60
N VAL A 85 0.40 -3.78 5.24
CA VAL A 85 -0.38 -3.84 4.00
C VAL A 85 0.08 -2.72 3.08
N LEU A 86 0.45 -3.07 1.84
CA LEU A 86 0.76 -2.10 0.79
C LEU A 86 -0.50 -1.84 -0.05
N PHE A 87 -0.83 -0.57 -0.28
CA PHE A 87 -1.93 -0.16 -1.14
C PHE A 87 -1.43 0.38 -2.48
N PRO A 88 -2.24 0.28 -3.55
CA PRO A 88 -2.03 1.02 -4.79
C PRO A 88 -1.75 2.51 -4.55
N GLY A 89 -0.68 3.02 -5.17
CA GLY A 89 -0.26 4.41 -5.04
C GLY A 89 0.50 4.77 -3.74
N ALA A 90 0.47 3.92 -2.71
CA ALA A 90 1.16 4.16 -1.45
C ALA A 90 2.69 4.01 -1.60
N ILE A 91 3.46 4.75 -0.81
CA ILE A 91 4.93 4.70 -0.81
C ILE A 91 5.40 3.89 0.40
N LEU A 92 6.22 2.88 0.15
CA LEU A 92 6.76 1.98 1.16
C LEU A 92 8.30 2.04 1.15
N PRO A 93 8.91 2.59 2.22
CA PRO A 93 10.35 2.54 2.42
C PRO A 93 10.71 1.21 3.09
N LEU A 94 11.72 0.50 2.56
CA LEU A 94 12.18 -0.76 3.12
C LEU A 94 13.70 -0.77 3.28
N GLN A 95 14.15 -1.39 4.37
CA GLN A 95 15.54 -1.75 4.56
C GLN A 95 15.68 -3.26 4.43
N ILE A 96 16.44 -3.69 3.42
CA ILE A 96 16.72 -5.09 3.13
C ILE A 96 18.02 -5.48 3.84
N PHE A 97 17.90 -6.29 4.87
CA PHE A 97 19.04 -6.81 5.62
C PHE A 97 19.09 -8.34 5.65
N GLU A 98 17.93 -9.02 5.58
CA GLU A 98 17.89 -10.49 5.57
C GLU A 98 18.52 -11.05 4.28
N PHE A 99 19.35 -12.08 4.44
CA PHE A 99 20.10 -12.70 3.34
C PHE A 99 19.22 -13.14 2.17
N ARG A 100 18.07 -13.77 2.43
CA ARG A 100 17.14 -14.20 1.38
C ARG A 100 16.62 -13.06 0.51
N TYR A 101 16.34 -11.90 1.12
CA TYR A 101 15.83 -10.74 0.41
C TYR A 101 16.95 -9.95 -0.26
N ARG A 102 18.20 -10.03 0.23
CA ARG A 102 19.37 -9.55 -0.51
C ARG A 102 19.51 -10.29 -1.85
N ILE A 103 19.35 -11.63 -1.85
CA ILE A 103 19.34 -12.42 -3.08
C ILE A 103 18.19 -11.98 -3.99
N MET A 104 16.98 -11.84 -3.44
CA MET A 104 15.83 -11.34 -4.22
C MET A 104 16.12 -10.00 -4.88
N MET A 105 16.69 -9.04 -4.15
CA MET A 105 17.06 -7.73 -4.69
C MET A 105 18.07 -7.85 -5.83
N HIS A 106 19.08 -8.72 -5.73
CA HIS A 106 20.01 -8.96 -6.83
C HIS A 106 19.31 -9.46 -8.09
N THR A 107 18.27 -10.30 -7.97
CA THR A 107 17.43 -10.69 -9.11
C THR A 107 16.59 -9.53 -9.63
N LEU A 108 15.98 -8.74 -8.74
CA LEU A 108 15.14 -7.60 -9.12
C LEU A 108 15.91 -6.53 -9.93
N LEU A 109 17.18 -6.30 -9.61
CA LEU A 109 18.05 -5.35 -10.33
C LEU A 109 18.30 -5.73 -11.80
N HIS A 110 17.99 -6.97 -12.20
CA HIS A 110 18.16 -7.47 -13.56
C HIS A 110 16.82 -7.77 -14.25
N THR A 111 15.70 -7.41 -13.63
CA THR A 111 14.34 -7.63 -14.14
C THR A 111 13.56 -6.31 -14.08
N ASP A 112 12.24 -6.35 -13.83
CA ASP A 112 11.35 -5.19 -13.88
C ASP A 112 11.24 -4.42 -12.56
N LEU A 113 12.12 -4.70 -11.58
CA LEU A 113 12.11 -4.04 -10.27
C LEU A 113 10.77 -4.14 -9.52
N ARG A 114 9.99 -5.18 -9.81
CA ARG A 114 8.65 -5.45 -9.26
C ARG A 114 8.66 -6.69 -8.37
N PHE A 115 8.00 -6.59 -7.23
CA PHE A 115 7.77 -7.71 -6.31
C PHE A 115 6.39 -7.59 -5.67
N GLY A 116 5.79 -8.70 -5.27
CA GLY A 116 4.52 -8.71 -4.55
C GLY A 116 4.73 -8.52 -3.05
N VAL A 117 3.94 -7.65 -2.42
CA VAL A 117 3.87 -7.53 -0.96
C VAL A 117 2.55 -8.14 -0.49
N ILE A 118 2.64 -9.08 0.44
CA ILE A 118 1.48 -9.69 1.11
C ILE A 118 1.57 -9.48 2.61
N TYR A 119 0.41 -9.38 3.25
CA TYR A 119 0.34 -9.28 4.70
C TYR A 119 0.65 -10.63 5.34
N SER A 120 1.52 -10.61 6.34
CA SER A 120 1.85 -11.79 7.13
C SER A 120 2.13 -11.40 8.56
N ASP A 121 1.41 -12.05 9.48
CA ASP A 121 1.65 -11.94 10.92
C ASP A 121 1.69 -13.35 11.55
N SER A 122 2.42 -13.46 12.65
CA SER A 122 2.51 -14.63 13.50
C SER A 122 1.15 -15.16 13.99
N VAL A 123 0.14 -14.28 14.14
CA VAL A 123 -1.17 -14.65 14.70
C VAL A 123 -2.15 -15.14 13.63
N THR A 124 -2.27 -14.41 12.51
CA THR A 124 -3.26 -14.71 11.46
C THR A 124 -2.69 -15.52 10.30
N GLY A 125 -1.36 -15.69 10.26
CA GLY A 125 -0.67 -16.28 9.13
C GLY A 125 -0.51 -15.29 7.98
N THR A 126 -0.33 -15.84 6.78
CA THR A 126 -0.05 -15.13 5.55
C THR A 126 -1.31 -15.03 4.69
N THR A 127 -1.54 -13.88 4.05
CA THR A 127 -2.68 -13.65 3.15
C THR A 127 -2.33 -13.89 1.70
N ASP A 128 -3.35 -14.20 0.89
CA ASP A 128 -3.16 -14.47 -0.54
C ASP A 128 -3.35 -13.22 -1.41
N VAL A 129 -3.93 -12.14 -0.88
CA VAL A 129 -4.10 -10.87 -1.59
C VAL A 129 -3.04 -9.87 -1.16
N GLY A 130 -2.38 -9.29 -2.15
CA GLY A 130 -1.31 -8.33 -1.96
C GLY A 130 -1.35 -7.20 -2.98
N CYS A 131 -0.30 -6.37 -2.94
CA CYS A 131 -0.08 -5.31 -3.91
C CYS A 131 1.35 -5.36 -4.44
N VAL A 132 1.53 -5.13 -5.73
CA VAL A 132 2.84 -5.05 -6.36
C VAL A 132 3.55 -3.79 -5.88
N GLY A 133 4.74 -3.96 -5.31
CA GLY A 133 5.69 -2.89 -5.07
C GLY A 133 6.65 -2.75 -6.25
N GLU A 134 6.67 -1.58 -6.88
CA GLU A 134 7.67 -1.21 -7.87
C GLU A 134 8.74 -0.35 -7.20
N ILE A 135 10.02 -0.73 -7.34
CA ILE A 135 11.12 0.03 -6.75
C ILE A 135 11.35 1.30 -7.56
N VAL A 136 11.06 2.45 -6.94
CA VAL A 136 11.27 3.78 -7.57
C VAL A 136 12.63 4.38 -7.22
N LYS A 137 13.24 3.95 -6.12
CA LYS A 137 14.61 4.34 -5.73
C LYS A 137 15.24 3.21 -4.91
N HIS A 138 16.52 2.95 -5.14
CA HIS A 138 17.30 2.04 -4.30
C HIS A 138 18.72 2.58 -4.06
N GLU A 139 19.28 2.22 -2.91
CA GLU A 139 20.65 2.53 -2.51
C GLU A 139 21.27 1.27 -1.90
N ARG A 140 22.41 0.83 -2.45
CA ARG A 140 23.19 -0.27 -1.86
C ARG A 140 24.04 0.30 -0.73
N LEU A 141 23.86 -0.25 0.45
CA LEU A 141 24.63 0.08 1.64
C LEU A 141 25.85 -0.84 1.75
N VAL A 142 26.70 -0.58 2.76
CA VAL A 142 27.75 -1.52 3.16
C VAL A 142 27.15 -2.88 3.53
N ASP A 143 27.88 -3.96 3.22
CA ASP A 143 27.50 -5.36 3.47
C ASP A 143 26.34 -5.91 2.59
N ASP A 144 26.14 -5.34 1.41
CA ASP A 144 25.05 -5.64 0.46
C ASP A 144 23.64 -5.57 1.05
N ARG A 145 23.47 -4.72 2.06
CA ARG A 145 22.13 -4.29 2.47
C ARG A 145 21.60 -3.27 1.47
N PHE A 146 20.29 -3.16 1.37
CA PHE A 146 19.66 -2.16 0.52
C PHE A 146 18.72 -1.28 1.33
N PHE A 147 18.71 0.00 1.04
CA PHE A 147 17.58 0.86 1.35
C PHE A 147 16.81 1.12 0.04
N LEU A 148 15.50 0.94 0.06
CA LEU A 148 14.67 1.13 -1.13
C LEU A 148 13.39 1.89 -0.80
N ILE A 149 12.93 2.65 -1.77
CA ILE A 149 11.60 3.25 -1.80
C ILE A 149 10.85 2.54 -2.92
N CYS A 150 9.71 1.96 -2.58
CA CYS A 150 8.81 1.37 -3.56
C CYS A 150 7.45 2.08 -3.55
N LYS A 151 6.76 2.01 -4.68
CA LYS A 151 5.39 2.51 -4.87
C LYS A 151 4.48 1.33 -5.15
N GLY A 152 3.34 1.27 -4.45
CA GLY A 152 2.30 0.30 -4.72
C GLY A 152 1.68 0.53 -6.10
N GLN A 153 1.47 -0.54 -6.85
CA GLN A 153 0.87 -0.54 -8.18
C GLN A 153 -0.46 -1.31 -8.13
N GLU A 154 -0.60 -2.39 -8.89
CA GLU A 154 -1.81 -3.19 -8.95
C GLU A 154 -1.92 -4.15 -7.75
N ARG A 155 -3.16 -4.53 -7.42
CA ARG A 155 -3.42 -5.63 -6.50
C ARG A 155 -3.35 -6.95 -7.24
N PHE A 156 -3.01 -8.00 -6.52
CA PHE A 156 -2.98 -9.34 -7.05
C PHE A 156 -3.48 -10.34 -6.01
N ARG A 157 -3.86 -11.53 -6.49
CA ARG A 157 -4.16 -12.70 -5.68
C ARG A 157 -3.22 -13.83 -6.05
N ILE A 158 -2.57 -14.43 -5.06
CA ILE A 158 -1.76 -15.63 -5.23
C ILE A 158 -2.67 -16.79 -5.63
N THR A 159 -2.32 -17.47 -6.70
CA THR A 159 -3.01 -18.68 -7.16
C THR A 159 -2.24 -19.93 -6.79
N ASN A 160 -0.90 -19.86 -6.84
CA ASN A 160 -0.04 -20.99 -6.57
C ASN A 160 1.36 -20.55 -6.10
N VAL A 161 1.96 -21.28 -5.15
CA VAL A 161 3.32 -21.02 -4.68
C VAL A 161 4.28 -21.91 -5.47
N VAL A 162 5.02 -21.30 -6.39
CA VAL A 162 5.98 -22.00 -7.28
C VAL A 162 7.23 -22.41 -6.52
N ARG A 163 7.73 -21.52 -5.64
CA ARG A 163 9.01 -21.74 -4.97
C ARG A 163 9.04 -21.04 -3.61
N THR A 164 9.65 -21.69 -2.62
CA THR A 164 9.76 -21.14 -1.26
C THR A 164 11.17 -20.71 -0.86
N LYS A 165 12.21 -21.15 -1.56
CA LYS A 165 13.62 -20.89 -1.23
C LYS A 165 14.40 -20.29 -2.41
N PRO A 166 15.33 -19.35 -2.18
CA PRO A 166 15.64 -18.74 -0.88
C PRO A 166 14.57 -17.74 -0.41
N TYR A 167 13.71 -17.28 -1.32
CA TYR A 167 12.54 -16.43 -1.05
C TYR A 167 11.32 -16.96 -1.83
N LEU A 168 10.13 -16.53 -1.42
CA LEU A 168 8.87 -16.95 -2.02
C LEU A 168 8.74 -16.42 -3.46
N VAL A 169 8.25 -17.27 -4.36
CA VAL A 169 7.82 -16.92 -5.71
C VAL A 169 6.46 -17.57 -5.91
N ALA A 170 5.50 -16.80 -6.40
CA ALA A 170 4.14 -17.25 -6.60
C ALA A 170 3.61 -16.83 -7.97
N GLU A 171 2.76 -17.67 -8.54
CA GLU A 171 1.89 -17.32 -9.64
C GLU A 171 0.74 -16.46 -9.09
N VAL A 172 0.39 -15.41 -9.82
CA VAL A 172 -0.61 -14.45 -9.39
C VAL A 172 -1.60 -14.12 -10.49
N ASN A 173 -2.82 -13.78 -10.07
CA ASN A 173 -3.83 -13.15 -10.91
C ASN A 173 -4.04 -11.71 -10.48
N TRP A 174 -4.21 -10.81 -11.46
CA TRP A 174 -4.50 -9.40 -11.19
C TRP A 174 -5.89 -9.23 -10.56
N LEU A 175 -5.98 -8.36 -9.55
CA LEU A 175 -7.21 -8.11 -8.81
C LEU A 175 -7.74 -6.70 -9.12
N GLU A 176 -8.71 -6.65 -10.03
CA GLU A 176 -9.37 -5.42 -10.46
C GLU A 176 -10.67 -5.17 -9.70
N ASP A 177 -11.07 -3.90 -9.60
CA ASP A 177 -12.37 -3.55 -9.02
C ASP A 177 -13.49 -3.81 -10.03
N ARG A 178 -14.57 -4.44 -9.55
CA ARG A 178 -15.81 -4.62 -10.28
C ARG A 178 -16.56 -3.29 -10.33
N PRO A 179 -17.35 -3.03 -11.39
CA PRO A 179 -18.19 -1.84 -11.46
C PRO A 179 -19.20 -1.82 -10.31
N SER A 180 -19.28 -0.69 -9.59
CA SER A 180 -20.16 -0.52 -8.41
C SER A 180 -21.64 -0.28 -8.71
N GLY A 181 -22.12 -0.69 -9.89
CA GLY A 181 -23.51 -0.45 -10.32
C GLY A 181 -23.87 1.04 -10.38
N ASP A 182 -25.05 1.40 -9.87
CA ASP A 182 -25.63 2.76 -9.90
C ASP A 182 -25.30 3.60 -8.64
N GLU A 183 -24.33 3.18 -7.82
CA GLU A 183 -23.92 3.91 -6.61
C GLU A 183 -23.25 5.26 -6.94
N ASP A 184 -23.59 6.30 -6.17
CA ASP A 184 -22.92 7.61 -6.27
C ASP A 184 -21.55 7.58 -5.58
N LEU A 185 -20.55 7.10 -6.32
CA LEU A 185 -19.17 7.02 -5.84
C LEU A 185 -18.57 8.39 -5.50
N GLU A 186 -18.99 9.46 -6.18
CA GLU A 186 -18.47 10.80 -5.98
C GLU A 186 -19.02 11.43 -4.70
N GLY A 187 -20.31 11.22 -4.43
CA GLY A 187 -20.93 11.55 -3.15
C GLY A 187 -20.30 10.78 -2.00
N LEU A 188 -20.12 9.46 -2.12
CA LEU A 188 -19.47 8.63 -1.09
C LEU A 188 -18.03 9.09 -0.80
N ALA A 189 -17.24 9.36 -1.84
CA ALA A 189 -15.87 9.85 -1.68
C ALA A 189 -15.83 11.21 -0.99
N SER A 190 -16.77 12.11 -1.29
CA SER A 190 -16.90 13.42 -0.64
C SER A 190 -17.29 13.33 0.83
N GLU A 191 -18.17 12.39 1.19
CA GLU A 191 -18.50 12.10 2.59
C GLU A 191 -17.28 11.57 3.36
N VAL A 192 -16.56 10.60 2.79
CA VAL A 192 -15.33 10.05 3.38
C VAL A 192 -14.27 11.13 3.58
N GLU A 193 -14.08 12.01 2.60
CA GLU A 193 -13.16 13.14 2.71
C GLU A 193 -13.51 14.06 3.88
N THR A 194 -14.80 14.37 4.04
CA THR A 194 -15.30 15.19 5.16
C THR A 194 -14.95 14.55 6.51
N TYR A 195 -15.28 13.28 6.69
CA TYR A 195 -14.97 12.55 7.92
C TYR A 195 -13.45 12.50 8.19
N MET A 196 -12.64 12.28 7.16
CA MET A 196 -11.19 12.25 7.29
C MET A 196 -10.64 13.62 7.73
N LYS A 197 -11.13 14.73 7.16
CA LYS A 197 -10.77 16.10 7.58
C LYS A 197 -11.13 16.34 9.05
N ASP A 198 -12.30 15.91 9.49
CA ASP A 198 -12.74 16.11 10.86
C ASP A 198 -11.93 15.29 11.87
N VAL A 199 -11.58 14.05 11.54
CA VAL A 199 -10.68 13.23 12.36
C VAL A 199 -9.29 13.89 12.46
N ILE A 200 -8.73 14.39 11.35
CA ILE A 200 -7.44 15.07 11.34
C ILE A 200 -7.48 16.35 12.19
N ARG A 201 -8.52 17.18 12.05
CA ARG A 201 -8.72 18.40 12.84
C ARG A 201 -8.76 18.07 14.33
N LEU A 202 -9.57 17.10 14.71
CA LEU A 202 -9.76 16.74 16.11
C LEU A 202 -8.52 16.10 16.73
N SER A 203 -7.83 15.22 15.99
CA SER A 203 -6.55 14.65 16.40
C SER A 203 -5.50 15.75 16.61
N ASN A 204 -5.34 16.69 15.66
CA ASN A 204 -4.38 17.77 15.80
C ASN A 204 -4.66 18.64 17.04
N ARG A 205 -5.94 18.96 17.31
CA ARG A 205 -6.35 19.69 18.51
C ARG A 205 -5.99 18.95 19.79
N LEU A 206 -6.27 17.65 19.86
CA LEU A 206 -5.93 16.81 21.01
C LEU A 206 -4.42 16.73 21.25
N ASN A 207 -3.63 16.71 20.18
CA ASN A 207 -2.17 16.66 20.23
C ASN A 207 -1.49 18.05 20.33
N GLY A 208 -2.25 19.15 20.45
CA GLY A 208 -1.70 20.50 20.57
C GLY A 208 -0.95 21.00 19.33
N LYS A 209 -1.21 20.39 18.17
CA LYS A 209 -0.61 20.81 16.90
C LYS A 209 -1.39 22.01 16.34
N PRO A 210 -0.71 23.01 15.76
CA PRO A 210 -1.40 24.14 15.14
C PRO A 210 -2.31 23.66 14.02
N GLU A 211 -3.50 24.24 13.94
CA GLU A 211 -4.45 23.98 12.86
C GLU A 211 -3.82 24.42 11.54
N LYS A 212 -3.48 23.45 10.70
CA LYS A 212 -3.15 23.71 9.30
C LYS A 212 -4.44 23.56 8.50
N GLU A 213 -4.67 24.46 7.56
CA GLU A 213 -5.72 24.26 6.56
C GLU A 213 -5.56 22.87 5.97
N THR A 214 -6.59 22.04 6.16
CA THR A 214 -6.64 20.72 5.57
C THR A 214 -6.87 20.92 4.08
N LEU A 215 -5.77 20.91 3.33
CA LEU A 215 -5.76 20.90 1.87
C LEU A 215 -6.76 19.85 1.35
N ASP A 216 -7.23 20.04 0.12
CA ASP A 216 -7.92 19.00 -0.64
C ASP A 216 -7.16 17.66 -0.51
N LEU A 217 -7.78 16.74 0.24
CA LEU A 217 -7.18 15.43 0.54
C LEU A 217 -7.37 14.49 -0.64
N ARG A 218 -8.41 14.71 -1.45
CA ARG A 218 -8.66 13.93 -2.67
C ARG A 218 -7.61 14.23 -3.72
N ARG A 219 -7.02 15.42 -3.78
CA ARG A 219 -5.95 15.77 -4.74
C ARG A 219 -6.34 15.45 -6.20
N ASN A 220 -7.60 15.71 -6.56
CA ASN A 220 -8.21 15.32 -7.86
C ASN A 220 -8.19 13.80 -8.16
N LEU A 221 -8.10 12.94 -7.14
CA LEU A 221 -8.23 11.50 -7.31
C LEU A 221 -9.70 11.12 -7.55
N PHE A 222 -9.88 10.22 -8.52
CA PHE A 222 -11.14 9.50 -8.69
C PHE A 222 -11.46 8.65 -7.44
N PRO A 223 -12.74 8.29 -7.23
CA PRO A 223 -13.18 7.55 -6.04
C PRO A 223 -12.38 6.27 -5.75
N THR A 224 -12.02 5.49 -6.79
CA THR A 224 -11.27 4.24 -6.60
C THR A 224 -9.84 4.47 -6.06
N PRO A 225 -8.95 5.24 -6.72
CA PRO A 225 -7.66 5.59 -6.12
C PRO A 225 -7.76 6.30 -4.77
N PHE A 226 -8.79 7.13 -4.57
CA PHE A 226 -9.01 7.80 -3.30
C PHE A 226 -9.31 6.81 -2.17
N SER A 227 -10.12 5.79 -2.40
CA SER A 227 -10.38 4.74 -1.41
C SER A 227 -9.09 4.01 -0.99
N PHE A 228 -8.22 3.62 -1.95
CA PHE A 228 -6.93 3.02 -1.61
C PHE A 228 -6.03 3.96 -0.79
N PHE A 229 -6.04 5.26 -1.11
CA PHE A 229 -5.34 6.25 -0.31
C PHE A 229 -5.89 6.30 1.13
N VAL A 230 -7.21 6.39 1.31
CA VAL A 230 -7.84 6.42 2.63
C VAL A 230 -7.49 5.16 3.43
N GLY A 231 -7.67 3.97 2.86
CA GLY A 231 -7.29 2.69 3.50
C GLY A 231 -5.82 2.65 3.93
N SER A 232 -4.91 3.23 3.15
CA SER A 232 -3.49 3.30 3.50
C SER A 232 -3.19 4.16 4.74
N THR A 233 -4.13 5.04 5.15
CA THR A 233 -3.93 5.96 6.27
C THR A 233 -4.32 5.38 7.64
N PHE A 234 -4.93 4.19 7.69
CA PHE A 234 -5.39 3.54 8.91
C PHE A 234 -4.24 2.85 9.67
N GLU A 235 -3.45 3.66 10.38
CA GLU A 235 -2.32 3.19 11.17
C GLU A 235 -2.75 2.30 12.35
N GLY A 236 -1.94 1.30 12.64
CA GLY A 236 -2.15 0.38 13.76
C GLY A 236 -3.29 -0.63 13.55
N ALA A 237 -3.93 -0.65 12.37
CA ALA A 237 -5.01 -1.58 12.05
C ALA A 237 -4.74 -2.39 10.77
N PRO A 238 -3.64 -3.17 10.72
CA PRO A 238 -3.27 -3.92 9.51
C PRO A 238 -4.35 -4.91 9.06
N ARG A 239 -5.15 -5.44 9.99
CA ARG A 239 -6.29 -6.32 9.65
C ARG A 239 -7.41 -5.59 8.93
N GLU A 240 -7.72 -4.37 9.35
CA GLU A 240 -8.72 -3.54 8.67
C GLU A 240 -8.19 -3.08 7.31
N GLN A 241 -6.92 -2.70 7.25
CA GLN A 241 -6.24 -2.40 5.99
C GLN A 241 -6.30 -3.58 5.01
N GLN A 242 -6.02 -4.79 5.48
CA GLN A 242 -6.08 -5.99 4.64
C GLN A 242 -7.51 -6.24 4.15
N ALA A 243 -8.51 -6.11 5.02
CA ALA A 243 -9.91 -6.25 4.64
C ALA A 243 -10.32 -5.23 3.57
N LEU A 244 -9.84 -3.98 3.64
CA LEU A 244 -10.08 -2.95 2.63
C LEU A 244 -9.37 -3.22 1.31
N LEU A 245 -8.13 -3.74 1.37
CA LEU A 245 -7.37 -4.14 0.18
C LEU A 245 -8.06 -5.26 -0.59
N GLU A 246 -8.71 -6.19 0.12
CA GLU A 246 -9.39 -7.36 -0.44
C GLU A 246 -10.76 -7.06 -1.05
N LEU A 247 -11.39 -5.93 -0.72
CA LEU A 247 -12.68 -5.54 -1.32
C LEU A 247 -12.50 -5.27 -2.81
N GLU A 248 -13.34 -5.88 -3.65
CA GLU A 248 -13.33 -5.71 -5.12
C GLU A 248 -14.36 -4.68 -5.60
N ASP A 249 -14.98 -3.93 -4.69
CA ASP A 249 -16.00 -2.93 -5.02
C ASP A 249 -15.72 -1.61 -4.31
N THR A 250 -15.58 -0.54 -5.09
CA THR A 250 -15.21 0.79 -4.59
C THR A 250 -16.26 1.37 -3.66
N ALA A 251 -17.56 1.24 -3.98
CA ALA A 251 -18.63 1.74 -3.13
C ALA A 251 -18.59 1.07 -1.75
N THR A 252 -18.41 -0.25 -1.71
CA THR A 252 -18.30 -1.05 -0.50
C THR A 252 -17.07 -0.65 0.31
N ARG A 253 -15.93 -0.42 -0.35
CA ARG A 253 -14.71 0.07 0.30
C ARG A 253 -14.90 1.43 0.94
N LEU A 254 -15.46 2.40 0.20
CA LEU A 254 -15.74 3.75 0.72
C LEU A 254 -16.77 3.74 1.86
N LYS A 255 -17.81 2.91 1.79
CA LYS A 255 -18.80 2.76 2.88
C LYS A 255 -18.15 2.21 4.15
N ARG A 256 -17.27 1.22 4.02
CA ARG A 256 -16.53 0.66 5.16
C ARG A 256 -15.54 1.66 5.75
N GLU A 257 -14.82 2.39 4.92
CA GLU A 257 -13.94 3.49 5.35
C GLU A 257 -14.71 4.57 6.08
N LYS A 258 -15.86 5.01 5.54
CA LYS A 258 -16.74 5.99 6.20
C LYS A 258 -17.13 5.55 7.60
N GLU A 259 -17.54 4.30 7.76
CA GLU A 259 -17.96 3.77 9.07
C GLU A 259 -16.78 3.72 10.05
N THR A 260 -15.60 3.27 9.60
CA THR A 260 -14.38 3.28 10.41
C THR A 260 -14.02 4.70 10.86
N LEU A 261 -14.02 5.66 9.93
CA LEU A 261 -13.74 7.07 10.23
C LEU A 261 -14.73 7.68 11.21
N ARG A 262 -16.03 7.40 11.04
CA ARG A 262 -17.09 7.86 11.93
C ARG A 262 -16.88 7.35 13.35
N ASN A 263 -16.53 6.07 13.49
CA ASN A 263 -16.26 5.47 14.80
C ASN A 263 -15.01 6.09 15.46
N THR A 264 -13.95 6.34 14.70
CA THR A 264 -12.77 7.07 15.18
C THR A 264 -13.14 8.49 15.62
N LEU A 265 -13.96 9.20 14.85
CA LEU A 265 -14.40 10.56 15.19
C LEU A 265 -15.21 10.60 16.50
N ASN A 266 -16.13 9.65 16.68
CA ASN A 266 -16.91 9.52 17.92
C ASN A 266 -15.99 9.30 19.13
N TYR A 267 -15.00 8.43 19.00
CA TYR A 267 -14.02 8.16 20.05
C TYR A 267 -13.19 9.41 20.40
N LEU A 268 -12.64 10.09 19.38
CA LEU A 268 -11.86 11.31 19.60
C LEU A 268 -12.69 12.44 20.20
N SER A 269 -13.97 12.52 19.85
CA SER A 269 -14.90 13.51 20.41
C SER A 269 -15.12 13.28 21.90
N ALA A 270 -15.33 12.02 22.29
CA ALA A 270 -15.40 11.63 23.69
C ALA A 270 -14.09 11.92 24.45
N ALA A 271 -12.93 11.59 23.85
CA ALA A 271 -11.62 11.88 24.44
C ALA A 271 -11.34 13.39 24.61
N SER A 272 -11.77 14.22 23.66
CA SER A 272 -11.68 15.69 23.75
C SER A 272 -12.51 16.23 24.91
N ALA A 273 -13.75 15.76 25.05
CA ALA A 273 -14.63 16.20 26.14
C ALA A 273 -14.02 15.88 27.53
N VAL A 274 -13.39 14.71 27.69
CA VAL A 274 -12.71 14.35 28.95
C VAL A 274 -11.52 15.26 29.23
N LYS A 275 -10.70 15.59 28.22
CA LYS A 275 -9.54 16.48 28.36
C LYS A 275 -9.95 17.90 28.76
N ASP A 276 -11.08 18.38 28.22
CA ASP A 276 -11.61 19.71 28.55
C ASP A 276 -12.14 19.77 30.00
N VAL A 277 -12.64 18.66 30.54
CA VAL A 277 -13.14 18.56 31.93
C VAL A 277 -12.01 18.37 32.94
N PHE A 278 -10.91 17.71 32.58
CA PHE A 278 -9.76 17.46 33.45
C PHE A 278 -8.46 18.02 32.83
N PRO A 279 -8.26 19.35 32.84
CA PRO A 279 -7.01 19.93 32.38
C PRO A 279 -5.87 19.44 33.29
N SER A 280 -4.95 18.65 32.73
CA SER A 280 -3.74 18.21 33.41
C SER A 280 -2.95 19.45 33.87
N SER A 281 -2.92 19.65 35.19
CA SER A 281 -2.26 20.76 35.90
C SER A 281 -0.75 20.64 35.86
#